data_AF-A0A1E3YFF6-F1
#
_entry.id   AF-A0A1E3YFF6-F1
#
_cell.length_a   1.000
_cell.length_b   1.000
_cell.length_c   1.000
_cell.angle_alpha   90.00
_cell.angle_beta   90.00
_cell.angle_gamma   90.00
#
_symmetry.space_group_name_H-M   'P 1'
#
loop_
_entity.id
_entity.type
_entity.pdbx_description
1 polymer ?
#
loop_
_entity_poly.entity_id
_entity_poly.type
_entity_poly.pdbx_seq_one_letter_code
_entity_poly.pdbx_strand_id
1 'polypeptide(L)'
;MSHTFTRQSLYDLAWSEPIQSLAKKLSLSDRGLAKICIAANIPVPARGYWAKKQAGKPVSPVALPPRALGQTDFVHIGRDWYRNDSEDAEILSTPIPPPPVFTPAMEAVRAQAARLIAKAPLPLRDTHGWHSQIQKLLTADEERARKQRADPYPSSWNAPLFDGPFEVRRLRILNALFVCLTRCGMSPHIGDKYGRDLSVTVGTTGVPLVLDSMTAAKQIERERQGYGFMARGPKDRMRLGIAHRWSGEKLGPSWEDEQGKPLERRLREIATEIVVFGEQAVRDGAQHAHEWRIKRKADLEEAERKRKAEEERRRRERIAKAEKARVDHLLAQADALHRAQQIRAYVDSVRNLNATSAEPMAPEELESWAGWALAQADRIDPVVSGAFRTRPAEPDE
;
A
#
# COMPACT_ATOMS: atom_id res chain seq x y z
N MET A 1 -17.93 0.50 -2.33
CA MET A 1 -17.69 0.77 -0.91
C MET A 1 -16.94 -0.41 -0.33
N SER A 2 -15.80 -0.15 0.32
CA SER A 2 -15.05 -1.14 1.09
C SER A 2 -15.55 -1.08 2.54
N HIS A 3 -15.80 -2.24 3.13
CA HIS A 3 -16.18 -2.36 4.53
C HIS A 3 -15.22 -3.32 5.23
N THR A 4 -14.71 -2.92 6.38
CA THR A 4 -13.89 -3.76 7.24
C THR A 4 -14.68 -4.10 8.49
N PHE A 5 -14.93 -5.38 8.72
CA PHE A 5 -15.63 -5.88 9.91
C PHE A 5 -14.69 -6.73 10.75
N THR A 6 -14.86 -6.70 12.07
CA THR A 6 -14.32 -7.77 12.92
C THR A 6 -15.14 -9.04 12.71
N ARG A 7 -14.51 -10.20 12.94
CA ARG A 7 -15.16 -11.50 12.84
C ARG A 7 -16.39 -11.61 13.76
N GLN A 8 -16.31 -11.03 14.96
CA GLN A 8 -17.44 -10.95 15.90
C GLN A 8 -18.55 -10.04 15.36
N SER A 9 -18.23 -8.82 14.91
CA SER A 9 -19.25 -7.91 14.39
C SER A 9 -19.96 -8.47 13.16
N LEU A 10 -19.24 -9.18 12.27
CA LEU A 10 -19.86 -9.79 11.09
C LEU A 10 -20.74 -10.98 11.47
N TYR A 11 -20.36 -11.75 12.50
CA TYR A 11 -21.21 -12.78 13.09
C TYR A 11 -22.50 -12.16 13.66
N ASP A 12 -22.39 -11.14 14.51
CA ASP A 12 -23.57 -10.50 15.12
C ASP A 12 -24.52 -9.95 14.05
N LEU A 13 -23.97 -9.32 13.00
CA LEU A 13 -24.75 -8.88 11.84
C LEU A 13 -25.46 -10.05 11.13
N ALA A 14 -24.74 -11.13 10.83
CA ALA A 14 -25.30 -12.31 10.16
C ALA A 14 -26.40 -13.03 10.96
N TRP A 15 -26.40 -12.90 12.30
CA TRP A 15 -27.41 -13.48 13.19
C TRP A 15 -28.52 -12.48 13.59
N SER A 16 -28.34 -11.20 13.29
CA SER A 16 -29.32 -10.13 13.50
C SER A 16 -30.33 -10.01 12.35
N GLU A 17 -29.90 -10.24 11.10
CA GLU A 17 -30.73 -10.11 9.91
C GLU A 17 -30.50 -11.20 8.84
N PRO A 18 -31.47 -11.45 7.92
CA PRO A 18 -31.28 -12.40 6.83
C PRO A 18 -30.10 -12.03 5.92
N ILE A 19 -29.31 -13.03 5.51
CA ILE A 19 -28.11 -12.87 4.68
C ILE A 19 -28.39 -12.13 3.36
N GLN A 20 -29.61 -12.24 2.84
CA GLN A 20 -30.04 -11.58 1.60
C GLN A 20 -30.17 -10.07 1.78
N SER A 21 -30.70 -9.64 2.92
CA SER A 21 -30.80 -8.22 3.27
C SER A 21 -29.42 -7.64 3.54
N LEU A 22 -28.58 -8.37 4.28
CA LEU A 22 -27.20 -7.98 4.57
C LEU A 22 -26.35 -7.89 3.30
N ALA A 23 -26.47 -8.88 2.39
CA ALA A 23 -25.75 -8.88 1.12
C ALA A 23 -26.13 -7.67 0.26
N LYS A 24 -27.42 -7.31 0.18
CA LYS A 24 -27.88 -6.09 -0.53
C LYS A 24 -27.27 -4.83 0.06
N LYS A 25 -27.28 -4.67 1.39
CA LYS A 25 -26.66 -3.51 2.07
C LYS A 25 -25.17 -3.39 1.76
N LEU A 26 -24.46 -4.52 1.71
CA LEU A 26 -23.03 -4.60 1.43
C LEU A 26 -22.70 -4.63 -0.07
N SER A 27 -23.70 -4.43 -0.96
CA SER A 27 -23.53 -4.50 -2.42
C SER A 27 -22.88 -5.81 -2.91
N LEU A 28 -23.22 -6.93 -2.26
CA LEU A 28 -22.77 -8.28 -2.57
C LEU A 28 -23.92 -9.17 -3.05
N SER A 29 -23.59 -10.27 -3.71
CA SER A 29 -24.55 -11.37 -3.90
C SER A 29 -24.65 -12.22 -2.63
N ASP A 30 -25.82 -12.84 -2.39
CA ASP A 30 -26.05 -13.76 -1.27
C ASP A 30 -24.95 -14.83 -1.18
N ARG A 31 -24.59 -15.41 -2.34
CA ARG A 31 -23.53 -16.42 -2.43
C ARG A 31 -22.14 -15.84 -2.20
N GLY A 32 -21.92 -14.58 -2.60
CA GLY A 32 -20.67 -13.86 -2.33
C GLY A 32 -20.45 -13.63 -0.84
N LEU A 33 -21.46 -13.11 -0.13
CA LEU A 33 -21.39 -12.93 1.31
C LEU A 33 -21.25 -14.25 2.05
N ALA A 34 -22.00 -15.29 1.63
CA ALA A 34 -21.86 -16.62 2.22
C ALA A 34 -20.44 -17.20 2.07
N LYS A 35 -19.81 -17.02 0.90
CA LYS A 35 -18.40 -17.44 0.69
C LYS A 35 -17.44 -16.70 1.62
N ILE A 36 -17.66 -15.40 1.85
CA ILE A 36 -16.85 -14.59 2.76
C ILE A 36 -17.00 -15.10 4.20
N CYS A 37 -18.22 -15.35 4.66
CA CYS A 37 -18.45 -15.91 5.99
C CYS A 37 -17.80 -17.30 6.15
N ILE A 38 -17.91 -18.16 5.14
CA ILE A 38 -17.25 -19.48 5.15
C ILE A 38 -15.73 -19.34 5.24
N ALA A 39 -15.13 -18.46 4.42
CA ALA A 39 -13.69 -18.19 4.47
C ALA A 39 -13.23 -17.60 5.80
N ALA A 40 -14.09 -16.82 6.46
CA ALA A 40 -13.86 -16.26 7.79
C ALA A 40 -14.19 -17.23 8.94
N ASN A 41 -14.55 -18.49 8.65
CA ASN A 41 -14.99 -19.48 9.64
C ASN A 41 -16.13 -18.93 10.54
N ILE A 42 -17.08 -18.20 9.95
CA ILE A 42 -18.25 -17.63 10.61
C ILE A 42 -19.47 -18.50 10.26
N PRO A 43 -20.13 -19.13 11.25
CA PRO A 43 -21.32 -19.91 11.00
C PRO A 43 -22.47 -18.97 10.63
N VAL A 44 -23.14 -19.27 9.52
CA VAL A 44 -24.31 -18.54 9.05
C VAL A 44 -25.59 -19.30 9.39
N PRO A 45 -26.72 -18.61 9.63
CA PRO A 45 -27.99 -19.26 9.90
C PRO A 45 -28.39 -20.22 8.76
N ALA A 46 -28.77 -21.45 9.11
CA ALA A 46 -29.18 -22.46 8.13
C ALA A 46 -30.46 -22.05 7.37
N ARG A 47 -30.67 -22.62 6.18
CA ARG A 47 -31.87 -22.38 5.37
C ARG A 47 -33.11 -22.74 6.20
N GLY A 48 -34.01 -21.78 6.39
CA GLY A 48 -35.22 -21.92 7.20
C GLY A 48 -35.08 -21.50 8.68
N TYR A 49 -33.89 -21.11 9.16
CA TYR A 49 -33.71 -20.54 10.50
C TYR A 49 -34.63 -19.33 10.72
N TRP A 50 -34.62 -18.39 9.78
CA TRP A 50 -35.44 -17.18 9.84
C TRP A 50 -36.94 -17.47 9.77
N ALA A 51 -37.36 -18.45 8.97
CA ALA A 51 -38.75 -18.89 8.91
C ALA A 51 -39.20 -19.55 10.22
N LYS A 52 -38.35 -20.38 10.86
CA LYS A 52 -38.62 -20.97 12.18
C LYS A 52 -38.70 -19.89 13.27
N LYS A 53 -37.81 -18.90 13.24
CA LYS A 53 -37.81 -17.76 14.16
C LYS A 53 -39.10 -16.93 14.04
N GLN A 54 -39.54 -16.64 12.80
CA GLN A 54 -40.81 -15.94 12.54
C GLN A 54 -42.03 -16.76 12.99
N ALA A 55 -41.97 -18.09 12.86
CA ALA A 55 -43.03 -18.99 13.29
C ALA A 55 -43.02 -19.29 14.82
N GLY A 56 -42.22 -18.55 15.62
CA GLY A 56 -42.14 -18.72 17.08
C GLY A 56 -41.52 -20.04 17.53
N LYS A 57 -40.86 -20.80 16.65
CA LYS A 57 -40.22 -22.07 17.00
C LYS A 57 -38.89 -21.81 17.72
N PRO A 58 -38.52 -22.64 18.71
CA PRO A 58 -37.23 -22.51 19.38
C PRO A 58 -36.10 -22.74 18.37
N VAL A 59 -35.21 -21.75 18.27
CA VAL A 59 -34.01 -21.82 17.44
C VAL A 59 -32.82 -21.36 18.28
N SER A 60 -31.73 -22.11 18.23
CA SER A 60 -30.50 -21.79 18.97
C SER A 60 -29.41 -21.37 18.01
N PRO A 61 -28.78 -20.20 18.21
CA PRO A 61 -27.69 -19.76 17.37
C PRO A 61 -26.46 -20.64 17.58
N VAL A 62 -25.72 -20.89 16.50
CA VAL A 62 -24.46 -21.64 16.57
C VAL A 62 -23.39 -20.69 17.10
N ALA A 63 -22.72 -21.05 18.18
CA ALA A 63 -21.65 -20.24 18.76
C ALA A 63 -20.51 -20.01 17.74
N LEU A 64 -19.95 -18.81 17.72
CA LEU A 64 -18.80 -18.48 16.88
C LEU A 64 -17.59 -19.32 17.32
N PRO A 65 -17.03 -20.19 16.45
CA PRO A 65 -15.85 -20.97 16.81
C PRO A 65 -14.65 -20.04 17.08
N PRO A 66 -13.60 -20.49 17.77
CA PRO A 66 -12.37 -19.71 17.86
C PRO A 66 -11.76 -19.48 16.48
N ARG A 67 -10.97 -18.40 16.35
CA ARG A 67 -10.23 -18.08 15.12
C ARG A 67 -9.27 -19.22 14.78
N ALA A 68 -9.19 -19.60 13.50
CA ALA A 68 -8.24 -20.59 13.05
C ALA A 68 -6.81 -20.03 13.00
N LEU A 69 -5.81 -20.90 13.10
CA LEU A 69 -4.39 -20.49 13.00
C LEU A 69 -4.13 -19.82 11.64
N GLY A 70 -3.42 -18.68 11.63
CA GLY A 70 -3.11 -17.93 10.41
C GLY A 70 -4.29 -17.20 9.77
N GLN A 71 -5.46 -17.16 10.41
CA GLN A 71 -6.62 -16.40 9.96
C GLN A 71 -6.59 -14.95 10.48
N THR A 72 -7.05 -13.96 9.73
CA THR A 72 -7.20 -12.58 10.25
C THR A 72 -8.48 -12.44 11.10
N ASP A 73 -8.46 -11.57 12.11
CA ASP A 73 -9.68 -11.19 12.87
C ASP A 73 -10.58 -10.22 12.09
N PHE A 74 -10.05 -9.62 11.04
CA PHE A 74 -10.75 -8.69 10.17
C PHE A 74 -11.18 -9.37 8.86
N VAL A 75 -12.38 -9.03 8.42
CA VAL A 75 -12.97 -9.44 7.16
C VAL A 75 -13.20 -8.21 6.31
N HIS A 76 -12.56 -8.17 5.15
CA HIS A 76 -12.69 -7.06 4.21
C HIS A 76 -13.69 -7.42 3.11
N ILE A 77 -14.66 -6.54 2.89
CA ILE A 77 -15.73 -6.69 1.91
C ILE A 77 -15.67 -5.52 0.92
N GLY A 78 -15.35 -5.81 -0.34
CA GLY A 78 -15.28 -4.82 -1.43
C GLY A 78 -14.08 -5.03 -2.36
N ARG A 79 -14.14 -4.46 -3.57
CA ARG A 79 -12.99 -4.32 -4.46
C ARG A 79 -12.39 -2.93 -4.26
N ASP A 80 -11.32 -2.84 -3.50
CA ASP A 80 -10.34 -1.77 -3.70
C ASP A 80 -8.99 -2.36 -3.29
N TRP A 81 -8.28 -2.88 -4.29
CA TRP A 81 -6.87 -3.25 -4.12
C TRP A 81 -5.96 -2.01 -4.30
N TYR A 82 -6.56 -0.85 -4.61
CA TYR A 82 -5.90 0.44 -4.79
C TYR A 82 -6.89 1.59 -4.54
N ARG A 83 -7.00 2.13 -3.32
CA ARG A 83 -7.52 3.49 -3.12
C ARG A 83 -7.14 4.06 -1.76
N ASN A 84 -6.36 5.14 -1.79
CA ASN A 84 -5.58 5.70 -0.67
C ASN A 84 -6.11 7.06 -0.15
N ASP A 85 -6.96 7.77 -0.90
CA ASP A 85 -7.36 9.15 -0.53
C ASP A 85 -8.50 9.22 0.49
N SER A 86 -9.43 8.24 0.48
CA SER A 86 -10.51 8.18 1.48
C SER A 86 -10.00 7.77 2.86
N GLU A 87 -8.88 7.03 2.92
CA GLU A 87 -8.29 6.58 4.18
C GLU A 87 -7.59 7.72 4.93
N ASP A 88 -6.96 8.68 4.25
CA ASP A 88 -6.21 9.76 4.93
C ASP A 88 -7.13 10.68 5.76
N ALA A 89 -8.29 11.06 5.22
CA ALA A 89 -9.28 11.86 5.96
C ALA A 89 -9.92 11.07 7.12
N GLU A 90 -10.14 9.76 6.92
CA GLU A 90 -10.63 8.86 7.97
C GLU A 90 -9.57 8.66 9.07
N ILE A 91 -8.29 8.49 8.72
CA ILE A 91 -7.16 8.34 9.65
C ILE A 91 -6.97 9.61 10.50
N LEU A 92 -7.11 10.79 9.89
CA LEU A 92 -7.06 12.06 10.62
C LEU A 92 -8.20 12.19 11.64
N SER A 93 -9.43 11.87 11.21
CA SER A 93 -10.63 12.06 12.03
C SER A 93 -10.85 10.98 13.09
N THR A 94 -10.42 9.73 12.85
CA THR A 94 -10.62 8.62 13.78
C THR A 94 -9.49 8.50 14.81
N PRO A 95 -9.79 8.12 16.06
CA PRO A 95 -8.75 7.83 17.06
C PRO A 95 -8.00 6.55 16.66
N ILE A 96 -6.68 6.53 16.93
CA ILE A 96 -5.85 5.36 16.66
C ILE A 96 -6.34 4.21 17.55
N PRO A 97 -6.65 3.02 16.99
CA PRO A 97 -7.06 1.89 17.80
C PRO A 97 -5.92 1.44 18.72
N PRO A 98 -6.20 0.83 19.88
CA PRO A 98 -5.15 0.34 20.77
C PRO A 98 -4.26 -0.70 20.07
N PRO A 99 -3.02 -0.90 20.55
CA PRO A 99 -2.11 -1.90 20.02
C PRO A 99 -2.78 -3.29 19.96
N PRO A 100 -2.55 -4.07 18.89
CA PRO A 100 -3.16 -5.38 18.76
C PRO A 100 -2.62 -6.32 19.85
N VAL A 101 -3.52 -6.85 20.68
CA VAL A 101 -3.19 -7.84 21.70
C VAL A 101 -3.51 -9.23 21.16
N PHE A 102 -2.52 -10.10 21.14
CA PHE A 102 -2.67 -11.46 20.60
C PHE A 102 -2.80 -12.49 21.72
N THR A 103 -3.98 -13.09 21.83
CA THR A 103 -4.21 -14.28 22.66
C THR A 103 -4.67 -15.43 21.77
N PRO A 104 -4.14 -16.65 21.93
CA PRO A 104 -3.15 -17.08 22.93
C PRO A 104 -1.70 -16.69 22.59
N ALA A 105 -0.77 -16.87 23.53
CA ALA A 105 0.67 -16.64 23.33
C ALA A 105 1.24 -17.55 22.22
N MET A 106 2.36 -17.13 21.60
CA MET A 106 2.95 -17.86 20.47
C MET A 106 3.34 -19.31 20.81
N GLU A 107 3.80 -19.55 22.04
CA GLU A 107 4.12 -20.91 22.51
C GLU A 107 2.90 -21.83 22.54
N ALA A 108 1.73 -21.31 22.91
CA ALA A 108 0.49 -22.08 22.88
C ALA A 108 0.03 -22.35 21.45
N VAL A 109 0.25 -21.41 20.51
CA VAL A 109 0.00 -21.63 19.08
C VAL A 109 0.91 -22.72 18.53
N ARG A 110 2.20 -22.68 18.85
CA ARG A 110 3.18 -23.71 18.49
C ARG A 110 2.77 -25.09 19.02
N ALA A 111 2.36 -25.17 20.28
CA ALA A 111 1.87 -26.42 20.87
C ALA A 111 0.59 -26.93 20.19
N GLN A 112 -0.34 -26.04 19.84
CA GLN A 112 -1.55 -26.40 19.09
C GLN A 112 -1.23 -26.91 17.69
N ALA A 113 -0.35 -26.21 16.96
CA ALA A 113 0.10 -26.61 15.63
C ALA A 113 0.78 -28.00 15.67
N ALA A 114 1.68 -28.23 16.63
CA ALA A 114 2.35 -29.51 16.80
C ALA A 114 1.35 -30.66 17.04
N ARG A 115 0.32 -30.43 17.86
CA ARG A 115 -0.75 -31.43 18.12
C ARG A 115 -1.58 -31.74 16.89
N LEU A 116 -1.86 -30.75 16.05
CA LEU A 116 -2.59 -30.95 14.77
C LEU A 116 -1.76 -31.78 13.79
N ILE A 117 -0.50 -31.38 13.58
CA ILE A 117 0.43 -32.06 12.67
C ILE A 117 0.75 -33.48 13.12
N ALA A 118 0.87 -33.73 14.43
CA ALA A 118 1.17 -35.06 14.97
C ALA A 118 0.14 -36.13 14.54
N LYS A 119 -1.13 -35.75 14.35
CA LYS A 119 -2.21 -36.67 13.95
C LYS A 119 -2.28 -36.89 12.44
N ALA A 120 -1.62 -36.04 11.64
CA ALA A 120 -1.71 -36.10 10.19
C ALA A 120 -0.78 -37.17 9.58
N PRO A 121 -1.20 -37.80 8.47
CA PRO A 121 -0.39 -38.78 7.75
C PRO A 121 0.76 -38.11 6.98
N LEU A 122 1.90 -38.79 6.91
CA LEU A 122 3.08 -38.39 6.12
C LEU A 122 3.49 -39.53 5.18
N PRO A 123 2.90 -39.61 3.97
CA PRO A 123 3.21 -40.67 3.01
C PRO A 123 4.56 -40.42 2.33
N LEU A 124 5.64 -40.86 2.98
CA LEU A 124 7.01 -40.79 2.46
C LEU A 124 7.41 -41.98 1.57
N ARG A 125 6.78 -43.14 1.79
CA ARG A 125 7.13 -44.41 1.10
C ARG A 125 6.01 -44.91 0.20
N ASP A 126 4.77 -44.88 0.68
CA ASP A 126 3.61 -45.34 -0.09
C ASP A 126 2.97 -44.17 -0.84
N THR A 127 3.19 -44.10 -2.15
CA THR A 127 2.54 -43.13 -3.05
C THR A 127 1.27 -43.72 -3.65
N HIS A 128 0.37 -44.29 -2.83
CA HIS A 128 -1.00 -44.59 -3.29
C HIS A 128 -1.78 -43.28 -3.42
N GLY A 129 -1.40 -42.46 -4.39
CA GLY A 129 -1.99 -41.15 -4.70
C GLY A 129 -1.05 -39.98 -4.42
N TRP A 130 -0.76 -39.22 -5.48
CA TRP A 130 -0.12 -37.90 -5.38
C TRP A 130 -1.14 -36.86 -4.91
N HIS A 131 -0.69 -35.84 -4.18
CA HIS A 131 -1.50 -34.67 -3.92
C HIS A 131 -1.92 -34.01 -5.25
N SER A 132 -3.14 -33.48 -5.32
CA SER A 132 -3.73 -32.96 -6.57
C SER A 132 -2.85 -31.94 -7.30
N GLN A 133 -2.13 -31.08 -6.58
CA GLN A 133 -1.19 -30.12 -7.20
C GLN A 133 0.01 -30.80 -7.85
N ILE A 134 0.56 -31.85 -7.21
CA ILE A 134 1.72 -32.59 -7.74
C ILE A 134 1.28 -33.50 -8.88
N GLN A 135 0.11 -34.12 -8.76
CA GLN A 135 -0.49 -34.91 -9.83
C GLN A 135 -0.63 -34.08 -11.11
N LYS A 136 -1.08 -32.83 -11.02
CA LYS A 136 -1.14 -31.92 -12.18
C LYS A 136 0.22 -31.69 -12.83
N LEU A 137 1.27 -31.50 -12.03
CA LEU A 137 2.63 -31.34 -12.56
C LEU A 137 3.11 -32.60 -13.30
N LEU A 138 2.89 -33.77 -12.70
CA LEU A 138 3.30 -35.06 -13.27
C LEU A 138 2.51 -35.37 -14.55
N THR A 139 1.19 -35.15 -14.57
CA THR A 139 0.38 -35.31 -15.80
C THR A 139 0.88 -34.38 -16.91
N ALA A 140 1.19 -33.12 -16.61
CA ALA A 140 1.75 -32.20 -17.58
C ALA A 140 3.16 -32.63 -18.07
N ASP A 141 3.95 -33.27 -17.20
CA ASP A 141 5.28 -33.78 -17.56
C ASP A 141 5.21 -35.04 -18.42
N GLU A 142 4.29 -35.95 -18.12
CA GLU A 142 3.98 -37.12 -18.95
C GLU A 142 3.51 -36.69 -20.35
N GLU A 143 2.69 -35.65 -20.44
CA GLU A 143 2.29 -35.07 -21.73
C GLU A 143 3.48 -34.51 -22.51
N ARG A 144 4.43 -33.83 -21.84
CA ARG A 144 5.68 -33.37 -22.45
C ARG A 144 6.51 -34.55 -22.95
N ALA A 145 6.69 -35.58 -22.12
CA ALA A 145 7.40 -36.81 -22.48
C ALA A 145 6.76 -37.53 -23.68
N ARG A 146 5.42 -37.55 -23.76
CA ARG A 146 4.68 -38.13 -24.89
C ARG A 146 4.90 -37.31 -26.17
N LYS A 147 4.78 -35.98 -26.10
CA LYS A 147 5.01 -35.09 -27.25
C LYS A 147 6.44 -35.22 -27.76
N GLN A 148 7.43 -35.28 -26.87
CA GLN A 148 8.82 -35.44 -27.25
C GLN A 148 9.09 -36.80 -27.91
N ARG A 149 8.48 -37.90 -27.42
CA ARG A 149 8.59 -39.22 -28.05
C ARG A 149 7.93 -39.30 -29.43
N ALA A 150 6.90 -38.49 -29.68
CA ALA A 150 6.19 -38.44 -30.95
C ALA A 150 6.83 -37.48 -31.97
N ASP A 151 7.74 -36.62 -31.54
CA ASP A 151 8.40 -35.62 -32.38
C ASP A 151 9.63 -36.24 -33.09
N PRO A 152 9.70 -36.21 -34.43
CA PRO A 152 10.88 -36.65 -35.17
C PRO A 152 12.15 -35.82 -34.88
N TYR A 153 11.99 -34.58 -34.39
CA TYR A 153 13.08 -33.67 -34.05
C TYR A 153 12.93 -33.14 -32.62
N PRO A 154 13.14 -33.99 -31.60
CA PRO A 154 12.83 -33.66 -30.22
C PRO A 154 13.67 -32.48 -29.72
N SER A 155 13.01 -31.37 -29.43
CA SER A 155 13.64 -30.20 -28.81
C SER A 155 13.89 -30.43 -27.32
N SER A 156 15.07 -30.02 -26.85
CA SER A 156 15.43 -30.04 -25.41
C SER A 156 14.58 -29.10 -24.56
N TRP A 157 13.94 -28.10 -25.18
CA TRP A 157 13.00 -27.20 -24.52
C TRP A 157 11.68 -27.89 -24.11
N ASN A 158 11.38 -29.05 -24.70
CA ASN A 158 10.19 -29.86 -24.41
C ASN A 158 10.52 -31.12 -23.61
N ALA A 159 11.73 -31.21 -23.04
CA ALA A 159 12.14 -32.36 -22.23
C ALA A 159 11.33 -32.45 -20.91
N PRO A 160 11.09 -33.67 -20.41
CA PRO A 160 10.57 -33.90 -19.07
C PRO A 160 11.43 -33.21 -18.01
N LEU A 161 10.77 -32.63 -17.00
CA LEU A 161 11.43 -31.81 -15.99
C LEU A 161 11.72 -32.60 -14.71
N PHE A 162 10.95 -33.64 -14.41
CA PHE A 162 10.94 -34.27 -13.08
C PHE A 162 11.56 -35.66 -13.01
N ASP A 163 12.17 -36.15 -14.10
CA ASP A 163 12.77 -37.49 -14.18
C ASP A 163 14.07 -37.64 -13.35
N GLY A 164 14.73 -36.53 -13.02
CA GLY A 164 15.99 -36.55 -12.27
C GLY A 164 15.83 -37.11 -10.86
N PRO A 165 16.82 -37.87 -10.32
CA PRO A 165 16.77 -38.41 -8.94
C PRO A 165 16.52 -37.33 -7.87
N PHE A 166 17.03 -36.12 -8.10
CA PHE A 166 16.80 -34.95 -7.27
C PHE A 166 15.32 -34.53 -7.27
N GLU A 167 14.72 -34.34 -8.45
CA GLU A 167 13.33 -33.90 -8.59
C GLU A 167 12.36 -34.97 -8.08
N VAL A 168 12.64 -36.26 -8.28
CA VAL A 168 11.84 -37.36 -7.70
C VAL A 168 11.82 -37.29 -6.17
N ARG A 169 12.99 -37.12 -5.53
CA ARG A 169 13.07 -36.97 -4.06
C ARG A 169 12.34 -35.71 -3.60
N ARG A 170 12.54 -34.59 -4.30
CA ARG A 170 11.90 -33.31 -4.02
C ARG A 170 10.38 -33.41 -4.07
N LEU A 171 9.81 -34.00 -5.13
CA LEU A 171 8.37 -34.21 -5.27
C LEU A 171 7.82 -35.13 -4.19
N ARG A 172 8.56 -36.15 -3.74
CA ARG A 172 8.14 -37.01 -2.62
C ARG A 172 8.05 -36.24 -1.30
N ILE A 173 9.04 -35.39 -1.02
CA ILE A 173 9.03 -34.51 0.16
C ILE A 173 7.83 -33.55 0.10
N LEU A 174 7.62 -32.91 -1.06
CA LEU A 174 6.46 -32.03 -1.26
C LEU A 174 5.14 -32.77 -1.12
N ASN A 175 5.05 -34.00 -1.61
CA ASN A 175 3.84 -34.82 -1.51
C ASN A 175 3.50 -35.13 -0.06
N ALA A 176 4.47 -35.62 0.71
CA ALA A 176 4.27 -35.91 2.12
C ALA A 176 3.84 -34.64 2.89
N LEU A 177 4.53 -33.52 2.65
CA LEU A 177 4.22 -32.25 3.29
C LEU A 177 2.82 -31.73 2.91
N PHE A 178 2.47 -31.76 1.63
CA PHE A 178 1.18 -31.26 1.14
C PHE A 178 0.02 -32.12 1.60
N VAL A 179 0.15 -33.45 1.60
CA VAL A 179 -0.88 -34.34 2.15
C VAL A 179 -1.09 -34.06 3.63
N CYS A 180 -0.01 -33.91 4.41
CA CYS A 180 -0.08 -33.59 5.83
C CYS A 180 -0.80 -32.26 6.09
N LEU A 181 -0.42 -31.20 5.37
CA LEU A 181 -0.98 -29.86 5.50
C LEU A 181 -2.45 -29.80 5.05
N THR A 182 -2.79 -30.44 3.93
CA THR A 182 -4.18 -30.51 3.44
C THR A 182 -5.09 -31.24 4.43
N ARG A 183 -4.61 -32.30 5.09
CA ARG A 183 -5.37 -33.00 6.13
C ARG A 183 -5.56 -32.17 7.40
N CYS A 184 -4.70 -31.20 7.65
CA CYS A 184 -4.82 -30.25 8.76
C CYS A 184 -5.65 -29.01 8.41
N GLY A 185 -6.21 -28.92 7.20
CA GLY A 185 -7.06 -27.80 6.76
C GLY A 185 -6.30 -26.64 6.10
N MET A 186 -5.00 -26.78 5.84
CA MET A 186 -4.24 -25.82 5.03
C MET A 186 -4.40 -26.12 3.53
N SER A 187 -4.14 -25.15 2.68
CA SER A 187 -4.27 -25.32 1.22
C SER A 187 -2.93 -25.04 0.51
N PRO A 188 -2.16 -26.09 0.17
CA PRO A 188 -0.96 -25.96 -0.66
C PRO A 188 -1.30 -25.61 -2.11
N HIS A 189 -0.48 -24.76 -2.71
CA HIS A 189 -0.61 -24.30 -4.09
C HIS A 189 0.75 -24.28 -4.79
N ILE A 190 0.73 -24.60 -6.08
CA ILE A 190 1.88 -24.49 -6.98
C ILE A 190 1.46 -23.57 -8.14
N GLY A 191 2.17 -22.45 -8.31
CA GLY A 191 1.83 -21.43 -9.30
C GLY A 191 2.51 -21.62 -10.66
N ASP A 192 3.61 -22.37 -10.72
CA ASP A 192 4.45 -22.48 -11.91
C ASP A 192 4.54 -23.91 -12.47
N LYS A 193 4.98 -24.00 -13.73
CA LYS A 193 5.19 -25.29 -14.42
C LYS A 193 6.42 -26.06 -13.93
N TYR A 194 7.37 -25.38 -13.27
CA TYR A 194 8.60 -25.98 -12.74
C TYR A 194 8.43 -26.48 -11.31
N GLY A 195 7.27 -26.22 -10.69
CA GLY A 195 6.94 -26.62 -9.35
C GLY A 195 7.73 -25.90 -8.27
N ARG A 196 8.29 -24.72 -8.53
CA ARG A 196 9.16 -23.95 -7.62
C ARG A 196 8.46 -22.74 -7.00
N ASP A 197 7.39 -22.25 -7.60
CA ASP A 197 6.49 -21.26 -6.99
C ASP A 197 5.53 -21.99 -6.04
N LEU A 198 6.04 -22.27 -4.83
CA LEU A 198 5.34 -23.03 -3.81
C LEU A 198 4.75 -22.07 -2.78
N SER A 199 3.47 -22.24 -2.45
CA SER A 199 2.86 -21.53 -1.34
C SER A 199 1.86 -22.41 -0.59
N VAL A 200 1.68 -22.13 0.69
CA VAL A 200 0.67 -22.79 1.52
C VAL A 200 -0.19 -21.72 2.16
N THR A 201 -1.49 -21.79 1.91
CA THR A 201 -2.45 -20.93 2.61
C THR A 201 -2.77 -21.54 3.97
N VAL A 202 -2.37 -20.84 5.03
CA VAL A 202 -2.68 -21.13 6.44
C VAL A 202 -3.75 -20.13 6.87
N GLY A 203 -5.00 -20.59 7.01
CA GLY A 203 -6.14 -19.70 7.27
C GLY A 203 -6.38 -18.73 6.09
N THR A 204 -6.03 -17.47 6.26
CA THR A 204 -6.11 -16.43 5.22
C THR A 204 -4.74 -16.00 4.70
N THR A 205 -3.66 -16.52 5.28
CA THR A 205 -2.30 -16.07 5.02
C THR A 205 -1.58 -17.04 4.10
N GLY A 206 -1.05 -16.55 2.98
CA GLY A 206 -0.21 -17.31 2.07
C GLY A 206 1.26 -17.32 2.53
N VAL A 207 1.76 -18.49 2.90
CA VAL A 207 3.15 -18.72 3.30
C VAL A 207 3.93 -19.26 2.08
N PRO A 208 4.80 -18.47 1.46
CA PRO A 208 5.61 -18.94 0.33
C PRO A 208 6.74 -19.85 0.84
N LEU A 209 6.96 -20.94 0.13
CA LEU A 209 7.96 -21.95 0.43
C LEU A 209 8.99 -22.01 -0.69
N VAL A 210 10.22 -22.38 -0.33
CA VAL A 210 11.29 -22.68 -1.27
C VAL A 210 11.79 -24.07 -0.94
N LEU A 211 11.84 -24.96 -1.92
CA LEU A 211 12.49 -26.26 -1.79
C LEU A 211 13.33 -26.47 -3.05
N ASP A 212 14.64 -26.29 -2.92
CA ASP A 212 15.59 -26.47 -4.02
C ASP A 212 16.99 -26.82 -3.49
N SER A 213 17.96 -26.99 -4.38
CA SER A 213 19.35 -27.24 -3.99
C SER A 213 19.96 -26.01 -3.32
N MET A 214 20.97 -26.24 -2.47
CA MET A 214 21.76 -25.16 -1.86
C MET A 214 22.42 -24.21 -2.89
N THR A 215 22.82 -24.75 -4.04
CA THR A 215 23.43 -23.99 -5.15
C THR A 215 22.38 -23.13 -5.87
N ALA A 216 21.20 -23.69 -6.15
CA ALA A 216 20.08 -22.97 -6.75
C ALA A 216 19.51 -21.91 -5.80
N ALA A 217 19.38 -22.20 -4.50
CA ALA A 217 18.86 -21.25 -3.51
C ALA A 217 19.75 -20.01 -3.37
N LYS A 218 21.08 -20.18 -3.31
CA LYS A 218 22.05 -19.06 -3.26
C LYS A 218 22.04 -18.21 -4.54
N GLN A 219 21.71 -18.80 -5.68
CA GLN A 219 21.68 -18.10 -6.96
C GLN A 219 20.33 -17.37 -7.17
N ILE A 220 19.21 -17.98 -6.76
CA ILE A 220 17.89 -17.32 -6.68
C ILE A 220 17.95 -16.08 -5.76
N GLU A 221 18.63 -16.18 -4.62
CA GLU A 221 18.86 -15.05 -3.70
C GLU A 221 19.71 -13.93 -4.33
N ARG A 222 20.67 -14.26 -5.20
CA ARG A 222 21.55 -13.28 -5.87
C ARG A 222 20.91 -12.58 -7.07
N GLU A 223 20.10 -13.28 -7.85
CA GLU A 223 19.67 -12.79 -9.16
C GLU A 223 18.35 -12.00 -9.13
N ARG A 224 17.58 -12.03 -8.01
CA ARG A 224 16.31 -11.26 -7.80
C ARG A 224 15.29 -11.31 -8.97
N GLN A 225 15.46 -12.21 -9.94
CA GLN A 225 14.59 -12.41 -11.09
C GLN A 225 14.30 -13.90 -11.23
N GLY A 226 13.02 -14.25 -11.04
CA GLY A 226 12.53 -15.62 -10.91
C GLY A 226 12.41 -16.39 -12.21
N TYR A 227 13.52 -16.70 -12.88
CA TYR A 227 13.53 -17.69 -13.96
C TYR A 227 14.71 -18.68 -13.86
N GLY A 228 14.42 -19.89 -13.38
CA GLY A 228 14.79 -21.10 -14.11
C GLY A 228 16.17 -21.72 -13.92
N PHE A 229 16.85 -21.58 -12.77
CA PHE A 229 17.98 -22.49 -12.50
C PHE A 229 17.47 -23.86 -12.00
N MET A 230 17.57 -24.88 -12.85
CA MET A 230 17.35 -26.27 -12.46
C MET A 230 18.66 -26.87 -11.98
N ALA A 231 18.74 -27.24 -10.69
CA ALA A 231 19.88 -27.98 -10.17
C ALA A 231 20.03 -29.30 -10.92
N ARG A 232 21.12 -29.44 -11.68
CA ARG A 232 21.48 -30.69 -12.38
C ARG A 232 22.63 -31.35 -11.64
N GLY A 233 22.34 -32.21 -10.66
CA GLY A 233 23.40 -32.96 -9.98
C GLY A 233 22.92 -33.90 -8.86
N PRO A 234 23.45 -35.13 -8.74
CA PRO A 234 23.08 -36.09 -7.71
C PRO A 234 23.63 -35.80 -6.30
N LYS A 235 24.45 -34.75 -6.12
CA LYS A 235 25.18 -34.45 -4.86
C LYS A 235 24.69 -33.19 -4.12
N ASP A 236 23.62 -32.56 -4.59
CA ASP A 236 23.18 -31.29 -4.02
C ASP A 236 22.28 -31.51 -2.80
N ARG A 237 22.74 -31.01 -1.64
CA ARG A 237 21.93 -30.93 -0.40
C ARG A 237 20.69 -30.08 -0.67
N MET A 238 19.52 -30.57 -0.28
CA MET A 238 18.27 -29.80 -0.39
C MET A 238 18.12 -28.85 0.79
N ARG A 239 17.58 -27.66 0.51
CA ARG A 239 17.16 -26.68 1.49
C ARG A 239 15.66 -26.44 1.33
N LEU A 240 14.92 -26.60 2.42
CA LEU A 240 13.55 -26.13 2.53
C LEU A 240 13.56 -24.82 3.33
N GLY A 241 12.94 -23.76 2.83
CA GLY A 241 12.85 -22.48 3.53
C GLY A 241 11.48 -21.86 3.40
N ILE A 242 11.12 -21.02 4.37
CA ILE A 242 9.95 -20.15 4.28
C ILE A 242 10.43 -18.76 3.86
N ALA A 243 9.89 -18.23 2.76
CA ALA A 243 10.20 -16.87 2.34
C ALA A 243 9.30 -15.86 3.07
N HIS A 244 9.85 -14.73 3.51
CA HIS A 244 9.07 -13.69 4.18
C HIS A 244 8.48 -12.72 3.15
N ARG A 245 7.16 -12.58 3.10
CA ARG A 245 6.46 -11.75 2.10
C ARG A 245 6.63 -10.24 2.33
N TRP A 246 6.97 -9.81 3.55
CA TRP A 246 6.89 -8.41 3.98
C TRP A 246 8.23 -7.76 4.37
N SER A 247 9.34 -8.51 4.31
CA SER A 247 10.66 -7.95 4.58
C SER A 247 11.64 -8.47 3.56
N GLY A 248 12.16 -7.58 2.72
CA GLY A 248 13.21 -7.92 1.74
C GLY A 248 14.55 -8.35 2.36
N GLU A 249 14.63 -8.54 3.69
CA GLU A 249 15.89 -8.78 4.42
C GLU A 249 15.91 -10.00 5.36
N LYS A 250 14.78 -10.50 5.88
CA LYS A 250 14.76 -11.72 6.71
C LYS A 250 14.14 -12.89 5.98
N LEU A 251 14.96 -13.85 5.58
CA LEU A 251 14.48 -15.19 5.23
C LEU A 251 13.88 -15.83 6.50
N GLY A 252 12.72 -16.47 6.36
CA GLY A 252 12.11 -17.21 7.45
C GLY A 252 12.95 -18.45 7.82
N PRO A 253 12.45 -19.29 8.74
CA PRO A 253 13.12 -20.53 9.11
C PRO A 253 13.49 -21.37 7.87
N SER A 254 14.70 -21.92 7.87
CA SER A 254 15.16 -22.82 6.82
C SER A 254 15.84 -24.06 7.38
N TRP A 255 15.61 -25.17 6.71
CA TRP A 255 16.09 -26.51 7.04
C TRP A 255 16.91 -27.05 5.89
N GLU A 256 18.00 -27.70 6.21
CA GLU A 256 18.91 -28.28 5.23
C GLU A 256 19.08 -29.78 5.53
N ASP A 257 19.40 -30.55 4.48
CA ASP A 257 19.82 -31.94 4.67
C ASP A 257 21.12 -32.00 5.47
N GLU A 258 21.11 -32.59 6.65
CA GLU A 258 22.31 -32.86 7.45
C GLU A 258 22.69 -34.34 7.43
N GLN A 259 23.97 -34.65 7.60
CA GLN A 259 24.41 -36.05 7.71
C GLN A 259 23.70 -36.72 8.91
N GLY A 260 22.92 -37.77 8.64
CA GLY A 260 22.14 -38.51 9.64
C GLY A 260 20.76 -37.93 9.99
N LYS A 261 20.44 -36.70 9.55
CA LYS A 261 19.12 -36.05 9.72
C LYS A 261 18.63 -35.48 8.39
N PRO A 262 18.15 -36.33 7.47
CA PRO A 262 17.60 -35.87 6.21
C PRO A 262 16.28 -35.12 6.43
N LEU A 263 15.91 -34.23 5.51
CA LEU A 263 14.69 -33.40 5.61
C LEU A 263 13.42 -34.23 5.85
N GLU A 264 13.36 -35.45 5.32
CA GLU A 264 12.27 -36.41 5.49
C GLU A 264 11.96 -36.70 6.97
N ARG A 265 12.98 -36.70 7.84
CA ARG A 265 12.78 -36.91 9.30
C ARG A 265 12.24 -35.67 10.01
N ARG A 266 12.42 -34.49 9.42
CA ARG A 266 12.05 -33.19 9.99
C ARG A 266 10.71 -32.67 9.46
N LEU A 267 10.00 -33.42 8.61
CA LEU A 267 8.77 -32.91 7.99
C LEU A 267 7.67 -32.51 8.98
N ARG A 268 7.56 -33.16 10.14
CA ARG A 268 6.61 -32.75 11.18
C ARG A 268 6.99 -31.42 11.83
N GLU A 269 8.28 -31.23 12.11
CA GLU A 269 8.84 -29.96 12.60
C GLU A 269 8.57 -28.86 11.56
N ILE A 270 8.97 -29.09 10.31
CA ILE A 270 8.77 -28.16 9.19
C ILE A 270 7.29 -27.79 9.02
N ALA A 271 6.39 -28.78 9.00
CA ALA A 271 4.96 -28.53 8.87
C ALA A 271 4.40 -27.71 10.06
N THR A 272 4.93 -27.94 11.26
CA THR A 272 4.57 -27.14 12.45
C THR A 272 5.04 -25.70 12.28
N GLU A 273 6.29 -25.49 11.85
CA GLU A 273 6.84 -24.14 11.64
C GLU A 273 6.14 -23.39 10.52
N ILE A 274 5.67 -24.06 9.45
CA ILE A 274 4.86 -23.41 8.41
C ILE A 274 3.56 -22.84 8.99
N VAL A 275 2.88 -23.60 9.84
CA VAL A 275 1.63 -23.16 10.48
C VAL A 275 1.88 -22.03 11.47
N VAL A 276 2.93 -22.15 12.30
CA VAL A 276 3.33 -21.11 13.25
C VAL A 276 3.74 -19.83 12.53
N PHE A 277 4.47 -19.95 11.42
CA PHE A 277 4.87 -18.80 10.61
C PHE A 277 3.66 -18.12 9.97
N GLY A 278 2.67 -18.88 9.50
CA GLY A 278 1.42 -18.32 9.00
C GLY A 278 0.68 -17.48 10.05
N GLU A 279 0.69 -17.91 11.31
CA GLU A 279 0.17 -17.12 12.44
C GLU A 279 1.04 -15.89 12.73
N GLN A 280 2.36 -16.06 12.81
CA GLN A 280 3.31 -14.97 13.08
C GLN A 280 3.13 -13.84 12.05
N ALA A 281 3.00 -14.19 10.76
CA ALA A 281 2.78 -13.22 9.69
C ALA A 281 1.48 -12.42 9.86
N VAL A 282 0.41 -13.00 10.42
CA VAL A 282 -0.81 -12.25 10.76
C VAL A 282 -0.54 -11.25 11.88
N ARG A 283 0.19 -11.66 12.91
CA ARG A 283 0.52 -10.80 14.06
C ARG A 283 1.41 -9.64 13.65
N ASP A 284 2.45 -9.94 12.88
CA ASP A 284 3.39 -8.94 12.34
C ASP A 284 2.66 -7.98 11.40
N GLY A 285 1.78 -8.48 10.54
CA GLY A 285 0.94 -7.64 9.68
C GLY A 285 0.03 -6.69 10.46
N ALA A 286 -0.58 -7.18 11.55
CA ALA A 286 -1.43 -6.35 12.41
C ALA A 286 -0.62 -5.29 13.20
N GLN A 287 0.58 -5.64 13.69
CA GLN A 287 1.50 -4.69 14.32
C GLN A 287 1.96 -3.63 13.32
N HIS A 288 2.42 -4.05 12.14
CA HIS A 288 2.86 -3.14 11.09
C HIS A 288 1.73 -2.20 10.64
N ALA A 289 0.51 -2.69 10.49
CA ALA A 289 -0.64 -1.84 10.15
C ALA A 289 -0.96 -0.80 11.25
N HIS A 290 -0.80 -1.16 12.52
CA HIS A 290 -0.98 -0.23 13.64
C HIS A 290 0.12 0.84 13.66
N GLU A 291 1.39 0.43 13.54
CA GLU A 291 2.54 1.35 13.45
C GLU A 291 2.43 2.29 12.25
N TRP A 292 2.06 1.74 11.09
CA TRP A 292 1.82 2.51 9.87
C TRP A 292 0.73 3.56 10.08
N ARG A 293 -0.38 3.22 10.74
CA ARG A 293 -1.46 4.19 11.05
C ARG A 293 -0.98 5.31 11.97
N ILE A 294 -0.20 4.97 13.01
CA ILE A 294 0.38 5.99 13.91
C ILE A 294 1.24 6.96 13.11
N LYS A 295 2.17 6.42 12.32
CA LYS A 295 3.09 7.23 11.53
C LYS A 295 2.35 8.07 10.48
N ARG A 296 1.44 7.45 9.73
CA ARG A 296 0.63 8.10 8.69
C ARG A 296 -0.20 9.25 9.27
N LYS A 297 -0.83 9.05 10.43
CA LYS A 297 -1.59 10.11 11.09
C LYS A 297 -0.70 11.30 11.48
N ALA A 298 0.46 11.03 12.08
CA ALA A 298 1.42 12.07 12.44
C ALA A 298 1.91 12.85 11.21
N ASP A 299 2.25 12.15 10.12
CA ASP A 299 2.68 12.75 8.86
C ASP A 299 1.58 13.67 8.26
N LEU A 300 0.33 13.23 8.30
CA LEU A 300 -0.82 14.01 7.81
C LEU A 300 -1.07 15.26 8.67
N GLU A 301 -1.01 15.15 10.00
CA GLU A 301 -1.15 16.29 10.90
C GLU A 301 -0.02 17.32 10.70
N GLU A 302 1.21 16.86 10.49
CA GLU A 302 2.35 17.74 10.21
C GLU A 302 2.19 18.45 8.86
N ALA A 303 1.74 17.72 7.82
CA ALA A 303 1.46 18.30 6.51
C ALA A 303 0.36 19.38 6.59
N GLU A 304 -0.69 19.17 7.37
CA GLU A 304 -1.75 20.17 7.57
C GLU A 304 -1.23 21.42 8.29
N ARG A 305 -0.37 21.25 9.31
CA ARG A 305 0.29 22.37 10.00
C ARG A 305 1.19 23.16 9.05
N LYS A 306 1.99 22.47 8.22
CA LYS A 306 2.85 23.10 7.21
C LYS A 306 2.04 23.88 6.18
N ARG A 307 0.93 23.32 5.68
CA ARG A 307 0.05 24.00 4.73
C ARG A 307 -0.54 25.28 5.32
N LYS A 308 -1.07 25.22 6.54
CA LYS A 308 -1.63 26.39 7.26
C LYS A 308 -0.57 27.48 7.48
N ALA A 309 0.65 27.09 7.89
CA ALA A 309 1.75 28.02 8.09
C ALA A 309 2.20 28.68 6.76
N GLU A 310 2.23 27.93 5.66
CA GLU A 310 2.58 28.47 4.35
C GLU A 310 1.50 29.42 3.81
N GLU A 311 0.22 29.07 3.94
CA GLU A 311 -0.90 29.95 3.59
C GLU A 311 -0.86 31.26 4.38
N GLU A 312 -0.59 31.18 5.69
CA GLU A 312 -0.43 32.36 6.53
C GLU A 312 0.77 33.21 6.11
N ARG A 313 1.92 32.58 5.82
CA ARG A 313 3.10 33.28 5.31
C ARG A 313 2.79 34.00 3.99
N ARG A 314 2.18 33.31 3.03
CA ARG A 314 1.78 33.89 1.73
C ARG A 314 0.81 35.05 1.93
N ARG A 315 -0.14 34.95 2.87
CA ARG A 315 -1.07 36.04 3.20
C ARG A 315 -0.33 37.25 3.78
N ARG A 316 0.60 37.04 4.72
CA ARG A 316 1.42 38.12 5.31
C ARG A 316 2.30 38.79 4.26
N GLU A 317 2.94 38.02 3.38
CA GLU A 317 3.75 38.53 2.28
C GLU A 317 2.92 39.37 1.30
N ARG A 318 1.69 38.94 0.97
CA ARG A 318 0.76 39.71 0.14
C ARG A 318 0.40 41.05 0.78
N ILE A 319 0.03 41.05 2.06
CA ILE A 319 -0.29 42.28 2.81
C ILE A 319 0.92 43.21 2.83
N ALA A 320 2.12 42.68 3.14
CA ALA A 320 3.34 43.47 3.19
C ALA A 320 3.73 44.06 1.81
N LYS A 321 3.55 43.30 0.73
CA LYS A 321 3.81 43.76 -0.64
C LYS A 321 2.83 44.85 -1.05
N ALA A 322 1.54 44.68 -0.74
CA ALA A 322 0.52 45.69 -1.01
C ALA A 322 0.78 46.99 -0.23
N GLU A 323 1.15 46.88 1.04
CA GLU A 323 1.49 48.05 1.87
C GLU A 323 2.73 48.77 1.34
N LYS A 324 3.79 48.01 0.99
CA LYS A 324 4.99 48.59 0.39
C LYS A 324 4.66 49.32 -0.92
N ALA A 325 3.86 48.73 -1.80
CA ALA A 325 3.45 49.37 -3.06
C ALA A 325 2.67 50.68 -2.82
N ARG A 326 1.84 50.74 -1.77
CA ARG A 326 1.12 51.97 -1.37
C ARG A 326 2.09 53.05 -0.90
N VAL A 327 3.06 52.69 -0.06
CA VAL A 327 4.09 53.64 0.41
C VAL A 327 4.97 54.13 -0.74
N ASP A 328 5.47 53.22 -1.59
CA ASP A 328 6.31 53.57 -2.74
C ASP A 328 5.57 54.49 -3.71
N HIS A 329 4.27 54.25 -3.93
CA HIS A 329 3.42 55.11 -4.77
C HIS A 329 3.26 56.52 -4.16
N LEU A 330 3.02 56.62 -2.86
CA LEU A 330 2.90 57.90 -2.16
C LEU A 330 4.22 58.70 -2.24
N LEU A 331 5.35 58.05 -2.03
CA LEU A 331 6.67 58.68 -2.13
C LEU A 331 6.94 59.17 -3.56
N ALA A 332 6.62 58.37 -4.58
CA ALA A 332 6.76 58.78 -5.97
C ALA A 332 5.88 60.00 -6.31
N GLN A 333 4.67 60.09 -5.75
CA GLN A 333 3.82 61.28 -5.89
C GLN A 333 4.42 62.50 -5.18
N ALA A 334 4.95 62.33 -3.96
CA ALA A 334 5.62 63.42 -3.25
C ALA A 334 6.83 63.95 -4.03
N ASP A 335 7.64 63.07 -4.59
CA ASP A 335 8.78 63.44 -5.45
C ASP A 335 8.34 64.17 -6.73
N ALA A 336 7.25 63.71 -7.35
CA ALA A 336 6.69 64.35 -8.55
C ALA A 336 6.20 65.77 -8.25
N LEU A 337 5.51 65.98 -7.12
CA LEU A 337 5.08 67.29 -6.66
C LEU A 337 6.28 68.21 -6.39
N HIS A 338 7.31 67.69 -5.72
CA HIS A 338 8.52 68.46 -5.44
C HIS A 338 9.23 68.91 -6.73
N ARG A 339 9.37 68.02 -7.71
CA ARG A 339 9.95 68.36 -9.02
C ARG A 339 9.13 69.42 -9.76
N ALA A 340 7.80 69.35 -9.73
CA ALA A 340 6.95 70.37 -10.34
C ALA A 340 7.16 71.75 -9.69
N GLN A 341 7.27 71.79 -8.36
CA GLN A 341 7.58 73.03 -7.62
C GLN A 341 8.98 73.58 -7.97
N GLN A 342 9.99 72.71 -8.10
CA GLN A 342 11.34 73.11 -8.52
C GLN A 342 11.35 73.72 -9.93
N ILE A 343 10.60 73.15 -10.88
CA ILE A 343 10.48 73.70 -12.24
C ILE A 343 9.83 75.08 -12.20
N ARG A 344 8.73 75.25 -11.44
CA ARG A 344 8.07 76.56 -11.27
C ARG A 344 9.03 77.60 -10.69
N ALA A 345 9.75 77.25 -9.62
CA ALA A 345 10.73 78.14 -8.99
C ALA A 345 11.92 78.47 -9.92
N TYR A 346 12.34 77.52 -10.76
CA TYR A 346 13.39 77.76 -11.77
C TYR A 346 12.92 78.75 -12.85
N VAL A 347 11.70 78.59 -13.36
CA VAL A 347 11.11 79.54 -14.33
C VAL A 347 11.03 80.94 -13.73
N ASP A 348 10.59 81.08 -12.47
CA ASP A 348 10.55 82.37 -11.78
C ASP A 348 11.96 82.97 -11.60
N SER A 349 12.95 82.14 -11.27
CA SER A 349 14.34 82.57 -11.15
C SER A 349 14.91 83.06 -12.49
N VAL A 350 14.64 82.35 -13.59
CA VAL A 350 15.06 82.75 -14.94
C VAL A 350 14.37 84.03 -15.38
N ARG A 351 13.08 84.20 -15.11
CA ARG A 351 12.35 85.45 -15.38
C ARG A 351 12.97 86.64 -14.62
N ASN A 352 13.26 86.46 -13.34
CA ASN A 352 13.86 87.52 -12.51
C ASN A 352 15.28 87.89 -12.94
N LEU A 353 16.12 86.89 -13.28
CA LEU A 353 17.50 87.11 -13.71
C LEU A 353 17.60 87.64 -15.15
N ASN A 354 16.68 87.27 -16.05
CA ASN A 354 16.66 87.79 -17.42
C ASN A 354 16.40 89.31 -17.45
N ALA A 355 15.63 89.84 -16.48
CA ALA A 355 15.41 91.28 -16.34
C ALA A 355 16.67 92.08 -15.96
N THR A 356 17.72 91.41 -15.46
CA THR A 356 18.99 92.02 -15.02
C THR A 356 20.22 91.46 -15.75
N SER A 357 20.01 90.66 -16.82
CA SER A 357 21.09 90.00 -17.57
C SER A 357 21.77 90.94 -18.57
N ALA A 358 23.05 90.69 -18.83
CA ALA A 358 23.84 91.42 -19.84
C ALA A 358 23.43 91.11 -21.29
N GLU A 359 22.85 89.91 -21.52
CA GLU A 359 22.24 89.49 -22.79
C GLU A 359 20.83 88.97 -22.51
N PRO A 360 19.80 89.85 -22.55
CA PRO A 360 18.43 89.47 -22.25
C PRO A 360 17.79 88.75 -23.44
N MET A 361 17.09 87.65 -23.14
CA MET A 361 16.23 86.97 -24.11
C MET A 361 15.06 87.89 -24.51
N ALA A 362 14.65 87.84 -25.78
CA ALA A 362 13.50 88.58 -26.27
C ALA A 362 12.23 88.20 -25.47
N PRO A 363 11.36 89.18 -25.09
CA PRO A 363 10.20 88.90 -24.24
C PRO A 363 9.27 87.82 -24.77
N GLU A 364 9.08 87.74 -26.09
CA GLU A 364 8.22 86.72 -26.74
C GLU A 364 8.81 85.31 -26.65
N GLU A 365 10.13 85.18 -26.79
CA GLU A 365 10.83 83.88 -26.68
C GLU A 365 10.85 83.38 -25.24
N LEU A 366 11.06 84.29 -24.27
CA LEU A 366 11.03 83.98 -22.85
C LEU A 366 9.66 83.48 -22.40
N GLU A 367 8.58 84.14 -22.84
CA GLU A 367 7.21 83.74 -22.47
C GLU A 367 6.78 82.44 -23.15
N SER A 368 7.23 82.18 -24.37
CA SER A 368 7.02 80.88 -25.05
C SER A 368 7.72 79.74 -24.30
N TRP A 369 8.98 79.93 -23.90
CA TRP A 369 9.72 78.97 -23.10
C TRP A 369 9.13 78.76 -21.71
N ALA A 370 8.77 79.84 -21.01
CA ALA A 370 8.17 79.79 -19.69
C ALA A 370 6.80 79.08 -19.71
N GLY A 371 5.98 79.35 -20.73
CA GLY A 371 4.71 78.67 -20.95
C GLY A 371 4.87 77.16 -21.14
N TRP A 372 5.86 76.74 -21.93
CA TRP A 372 6.20 75.31 -22.10
C TRP A 372 6.67 74.67 -20.80
N ALA A 373 7.57 75.34 -20.05
CA ALA A 373 8.13 74.81 -18.82
C ALA A 373 7.08 74.68 -17.70
N LEU A 374 6.15 75.64 -17.60
CA LEU A 374 5.03 75.58 -16.65
C LEU A 374 4.01 74.49 -17.04
N ALA A 375 3.68 74.35 -18.32
CA ALA A 375 2.84 73.25 -18.79
C ALA A 375 3.46 71.87 -18.50
N GLN A 376 4.80 71.76 -18.57
CA GLN A 376 5.52 70.55 -18.18
C GLN A 376 5.48 70.31 -16.67
N ALA A 377 5.53 71.36 -15.83
CA ALA A 377 5.36 71.24 -14.39
C ALA A 377 3.94 70.74 -14.04
N ASP A 378 2.90 71.30 -14.67
CA ASP A 378 1.49 70.90 -14.45
C ASP A 378 1.21 69.46 -14.86
N ARG A 379 1.91 68.96 -15.90
CA ARG A 379 1.82 67.56 -16.33
C ARG A 379 2.37 66.57 -15.31
N ILE A 380 3.41 66.96 -14.56
CA ILE A 380 4.08 66.10 -13.56
C ILE A 380 3.44 66.27 -12.18
N ASP A 381 2.79 67.40 -11.92
CA ASP A 381 2.12 67.70 -10.66
C ASP A 381 0.97 66.72 -10.39
N PRO A 382 1.07 65.86 -9.34
CA PRO A 382 0.05 64.86 -9.05
C PRO A 382 -1.26 65.47 -8.52
N VAL A 383 -1.25 66.73 -8.07
CA VAL A 383 -2.44 67.45 -7.58
C VAL A 383 -3.23 68.02 -8.75
N VAL A 384 -2.53 68.62 -9.73
CA VAL A 384 -3.15 69.20 -10.93
C VAL A 384 -3.66 68.11 -11.87
N SER A 385 -2.88 67.04 -12.05
CA SER A 385 -3.27 65.88 -12.87
C SER A 385 -4.33 64.98 -12.22
N GLY A 386 -4.63 65.18 -10.93
CA GLY A 386 -5.54 64.32 -10.16
C GLY A 386 -4.98 62.93 -9.84
N ALA A 387 -3.70 62.67 -10.13
CA ALA A 387 -3.04 61.40 -9.90
C ALA A 387 -3.03 60.98 -8.41
N PHE A 388 -3.09 61.93 -7.47
CA PHE A 388 -3.19 61.62 -6.03
C PHE A 388 -4.43 60.77 -5.64
N ARG A 389 -5.45 60.72 -6.50
CA ARG A 389 -6.66 59.92 -6.29
C ARG A 389 -6.53 58.48 -6.78
N THR A 390 -5.51 58.18 -7.58
CA THR A 390 -5.29 56.83 -8.08
C THR A 390 -4.63 55.99 -6.99
N ARG A 391 -5.13 54.78 -6.80
CA ARG A 391 -4.48 53.78 -5.96
C ARG A 391 -3.58 52.93 -6.84
N PRO A 392 -2.38 52.53 -6.38
CA PRO A 392 -1.61 51.54 -7.10
C PRO A 392 -2.47 50.28 -7.22
N ALA A 393 -2.48 49.67 -8.41
CA ALA A 393 -3.16 48.40 -8.64
C ALA A 393 -2.73 47.41 -7.55
N GLU A 394 -3.70 46.78 -6.89
CA GLU A 394 -3.35 45.71 -5.96
C GLU A 394 -2.61 44.62 -6.75
N PRO A 395 -1.54 44.02 -6.19
CA PRO A 395 -0.88 42.92 -6.87
C PRO A 395 -1.88 41.77 -6.97
N ASP A 396 -2.47 41.61 -8.16
CA ASP A 396 -3.46 40.62 -8.61
C ASP A 396 -4.93 41.08 -8.65
N GLU A 397 -5.25 42.13 -9.43
CA GLU A 397 -6.53 42.21 -10.17
C GLU A 397 -6.39 41.59 -11.57
#